data_AF-D7LNY6-F1
#
_entry.id   AF-D7LNY6-F1
#
_cell.length_a   1.000
_cell.length_b   1.000
_cell.length_c   1.000
_cell.angle_alpha   90.00
_cell.angle_beta   90.00
_cell.angle_gamma   90.00
#
_symmetry.space_group_name_H-M   'P 1'
#
loop_
_entity.id
_entity.type
_entity.pdbx_description
1 polymer ?
#
loop_
_entity_poly.entity_id
_entity_poly.type
_entity_poly.pdbx_seq_one_letter_code
_entity_poly.pdbx_strand_id
1 'polypeptide(L)'
;MMCRKGTTGSSPSSLPSSTSTTAYATSSANTTVTSLGLYLLVIVVEADTELQEPSWRSLKQENEELKKRLKEMEEDLEDKDSDLEQREAMISALSVKERYSNDEIQEARKLLISELRDLTDDGSKIKVKRMGDLDVEPFVKASKRRLTGENIELYTKWEENLRDPHWQPFKWVETGNRVKEVVDEEDEKLKNLREEWGEEVTNAVKTALEEVNEFNPSGRHTVLALWNSVQGRTATLREAIAHMTCEIKTLKRKTNLKHRK
;
A
#
# COMPACT_ATOMS: atom_id res chain seq x y z
N MET A 1 -48.01 76.41 -34.05
CA MET A 1 -48.98 76.78 -35.11
C MET A 1 -49.99 75.66 -35.20
N MET A 2 -51.22 75.88 -34.72
CA MET A 2 -52.36 76.35 -35.55
C MET A 2 -52.84 75.20 -36.46
N CYS A 3 -54.11 74.84 -36.59
CA CYS A 3 -55.41 75.33 -36.12
C CYS A 3 -56.38 74.14 -36.35
N ARG A 4 -57.29 73.76 -35.45
CA ARG A 4 -58.50 74.47 -34.97
C ARG A 4 -59.61 74.59 -36.03
N LYS A 5 -60.81 74.24 -35.55
CA LYS A 5 -62.18 74.63 -35.98
C LYS A 5 -62.83 73.69 -37.01
N GLY A 6 -64.09 73.29 -36.86
CA GLY A 6 -65.09 73.65 -35.86
C GLY A 6 -66.49 73.48 -36.42
N THR A 7 -67.43 73.19 -35.51
CA THR A 7 -68.80 73.74 -35.41
C THR A 7 -69.71 73.62 -36.64
N THR A 8 -70.87 73.00 -36.52
CA THR A 8 -72.15 73.55 -35.99
C THR A 8 -73.20 72.44 -36.25
N GLY A 9 -74.32 72.25 -35.57
CA GLY A 9 -75.11 73.01 -34.61
C GLY A 9 -76.55 72.47 -34.69
N SER A 10 -77.32 72.73 -33.63
CA SER A 10 -78.80 72.76 -33.59
C SER A 10 -79.59 71.50 -33.18
N SER A 11 -79.98 71.48 -31.90
CA SER A 11 -81.29 71.06 -31.35
C SER A 11 -82.44 71.92 -31.96
N PRO A 12 -83.77 71.65 -31.79
CA PRO A 12 -84.41 70.99 -30.63
C PRO A 12 -85.71 70.16 -30.88
N SER A 13 -86.24 69.64 -29.76
CA SER A 13 -87.64 69.22 -29.49
C SER A 13 -88.21 68.06 -30.33
N SER A 14 -88.73 66.99 -29.74
CA SER A 14 -90.01 66.97 -29.04
C SER A 14 -90.21 65.63 -28.30
N LEU A 15 -90.76 65.65 -27.09
CA LEU A 15 -91.50 64.53 -26.50
C LEU A 15 -92.83 64.35 -27.29
N PRO A 16 -93.38 63.12 -27.43
CA PRO A 16 -94.23 62.63 -26.36
C PRO A 16 -94.12 61.12 -26.05
N SER A 17 -94.83 60.81 -24.98
CA SER A 17 -95.02 59.62 -24.18
C SER A 17 -95.54 58.35 -24.87
N SER A 18 -95.54 57.30 -24.03
CA SER A 18 -96.37 56.08 -23.99
C SER A 18 -95.82 54.81 -24.67
N THR A 19 -95.17 53.99 -23.82
CA THR A 19 -95.43 52.56 -23.56
C THR A 19 -95.83 51.65 -24.73
N SER A 20 -95.00 50.65 -25.03
CA SER A 20 -95.40 49.24 -24.90
C SER A 20 -94.21 48.29 -24.98
N THR A 21 -94.19 47.39 -24.01
CA THR A 21 -93.35 46.23 -23.78
C THR A 21 -93.22 45.32 -25.00
N THR A 22 -91.98 44.96 -25.36
CA THR A 22 -91.65 43.59 -25.80
C THR A 22 -90.18 43.32 -25.48
N ALA A 23 -89.94 42.68 -24.33
CA ALA A 23 -88.63 42.21 -23.94
C ALA A 23 -88.30 40.92 -24.71
N TYR A 24 -87.35 40.97 -25.64
CA TYR A 24 -86.62 39.77 -26.06
C TYR A 24 -85.45 39.57 -25.09
N ALA A 25 -85.64 38.60 -24.21
CA ALA A 25 -84.69 38.20 -23.19
C ALA A 25 -83.58 37.33 -23.78
N THR A 26 -82.48 37.93 -24.25
CA THR A 26 -81.22 37.21 -24.49
C THR A 26 -80.01 38.14 -24.33
N SER A 27 -79.75 38.62 -23.11
CA SER A 27 -78.46 39.25 -22.76
C SER A 27 -78.13 39.26 -21.26
N SER A 28 -78.91 38.56 -20.43
CA SER A 28 -78.61 38.37 -19.01
C SER A 28 -77.89 37.05 -18.77
N ALA A 29 -78.33 35.97 -19.43
CA ALA A 29 -77.82 34.63 -19.21
C ALA A 29 -76.33 34.46 -19.56
N ASN A 30 -75.84 35.04 -20.67
CA ASN A 30 -74.45 34.86 -21.09
C ASN A 30 -73.45 35.60 -20.17
N THR A 31 -73.80 36.79 -19.70
CA THR A 31 -72.96 37.58 -18.76
C THR A 31 -72.99 37.00 -17.35
N THR A 32 -74.12 36.41 -16.92
CA THR A 32 -74.19 35.69 -15.64
C THR A 32 -73.45 34.36 -15.69
N VAL A 33 -73.48 33.64 -16.82
CA VAL A 33 -72.76 32.37 -16.99
C VAL A 33 -71.24 32.60 -17.01
N THR A 34 -70.75 33.67 -17.63
CA THR A 34 -69.31 34.03 -17.57
C THR A 34 -68.90 34.52 -16.18
N SER A 35 -69.74 35.30 -15.50
CA SER A 35 -69.49 35.75 -14.11
C SER A 35 -69.44 34.59 -13.11
N LEU A 36 -70.36 33.62 -13.22
CA LEU A 36 -70.37 32.43 -12.37
C LEU A 36 -69.22 31.49 -12.70
N GLY A 37 -68.84 31.36 -13.98
CA GLY A 37 -67.66 30.59 -14.41
C GLY A 37 -66.35 31.15 -13.86
N LEU A 38 -66.18 32.48 -13.85
CA LEU A 38 -65.04 33.14 -13.21
C LEU A 38 -65.04 32.93 -11.70
N TYR A 39 -66.19 33.04 -11.03
CA TYR A 39 -66.31 32.78 -9.59
C TYR A 39 -65.95 31.33 -9.23
N LEU A 40 -66.42 30.36 -10.02
CA LEU A 40 -66.09 28.96 -9.80
C LEU A 40 -64.60 28.68 -10.06
N LEU A 41 -64.01 29.29 -11.08
CA LEU A 41 -62.56 29.18 -11.34
C LEU A 41 -61.75 29.76 -10.18
N VAL A 42 -62.13 30.92 -9.63
CA VAL A 42 -61.47 31.52 -8.46
C VAL A 42 -61.59 30.60 -7.24
N ILE A 43 -62.77 30.04 -6.97
CA ILE A 43 -62.99 29.12 -5.84
C ILE A 43 -62.15 27.84 -6.02
N VAL A 44 -62.08 27.28 -7.24
CA VAL A 44 -61.28 26.08 -7.52
C VAL A 44 -59.79 26.38 -7.37
N VAL A 45 -59.31 27.51 -7.87
CA VAL A 45 -57.91 27.93 -7.72
C VAL A 45 -57.57 28.20 -6.25
N GLU A 46 -58.44 28.87 -5.50
CA GLU A 46 -58.26 29.11 -4.06
C GLU A 46 -58.24 27.80 -3.27
N ALA A 47 -59.17 26.87 -3.54
CA ALA A 47 -59.22 25.57 -2.90
C ALA A 47 -58.00 24.69 -3.22
N ASP A 48 -57.51 24.71 -4.46
CA ASP A 48 -56.27 24.01 -4.85
C ASP A 48 -55.05 24.62 -4.15
N THR A 49 -54.97 25.96 -4.01
CA THR A 49 -53.89 26.61 -3.26
C THR A 49 -53.92 26.30 -1.76
N GLU A 50 -55.09 26.21 -1.14
CA GLU A 50 -55.23 25.85 0.27
C GLU A 50 -54.88 24.38 0.56
N LEU A 51 -55.13 23.47 -0.38
CA LEU A 51 -54.73 22.06 -0.29
C LEU A 51 -53.22 21.87 -0.48
N GLN A 52 -52.57 22.72 -1.27
CA GLN A 52 -51.15 22.60 -1.59
C GLN A 52 -50.23 23.27 -0.54
N GLU A 53 -50.73 24.26 0.21
CA GLU A 53 -50.04 24.96 1.30
C GLU A 53 -49.46 24.03 2.39
N PRO A 54 -50.21 23.08 2.98
CA PRO A 54 -49.68 22.14 3.97
C PRO A 54 -48.58 21.23 3.42
N SER A 55 -48.72 20.77 2.17
CA SER A 55 -47.73 19.93 1.49
C SER A 55 -46.42 20.69 1.28
N TRP A 56 -46.50 21.93 0.81
CA TRP A 56 -45.34 22.81 0.64
C TRP A 56 -44.66 23.13 1.98
N ARG A 57 -45.43 23.32 3.06
CA ARG A 57 -44.89 23.52 4.42
C ARG A 57 -44.13 22.29 4.93
N SER A 58 -44.66 21.09 4.74
CA SER A 58 -43.99 19.83 5.10
C SER A 58 -42.69 19.66 4.31
N LEU A 59 -42.75 19.83 2.99
CA LEU A 59 -41.59 19.72 2.11
C LEU A 59 -40.51 20.75 2.48
N LYS A 60 -40.90 21.98 2.86
CA LYS A 60 -39.98 23.01 3.34
C LYS A 60 -39.31 22.59 4.64
N GLN A 61 -40.03 22.02 5.60
CA GLN A 61 -39.46 21.52 6.86
C GLN A 61 -38.48 20.36 6.62
N GLU A 62 -38.86 19.39 5.79
CA GLU A 62 -37.98 18.27 5.41
C GLU A 62 -36.71 18.78 4.71
N ASN A 63 -36.82 19.77 3.83
CA ASN A 63 -35.68 20.38 3.17
C ASN A 63 -34.73 21.08 4.15
N GLU A 64 -35.27 21.80 5.15
CA GLU A 64 -34.46 22.41 6.22
C GLU A 64 -33.79 21.35 7.12
N GLU A 65 -34.48 20.25 7.44
CA GLU A 65 -33.88 19.15 8.20
C GLU A 65 -32.77 18.45 7.41
N LEU A 66 -32.99 18.18 6.12
CA LEU A 66 -31.98 17.62 5.22
C LEU A 66 -30.76 18.54 5.09
N LYS A 67 -30.97 19.86 4.95
CA LYS A 67 -29.88 20.85 4.95
C LYS A 67 -29.07 20.79 6.24
N LYS A 68 -29.74 20.66 7.40
CA LYS A 68 -29.05 20.55 8.69
C LYS A 68 -28.19 19.29 8.76
N ARG A 69 -28.75 18.14 8.35
CA ARG A 69 -28.02 16.85 8.33
C ARG A 69 -26.85 16.87 7.35
N LEU A 70 -27.00 17.49 6.17
CA LEU A 70 -25.91 17.66 5.21
C LEU A 70 -24.77 18.49 5.81
N LYS A 71 -25.09 19.58 6.51
CA LYS A 71 -24.09 20.43 7.17
C LYS A 71 -23.34 19.68 8.29
N GLU A 72 -24.07 18.92 9.12
CA GLU A 72 -23.46 18.07 10.16
C GLU A 72 -22.54 17.00 9.55
N MET A 73 -22.93 16.40 8.43
CA MET A 73 -22.12 15.41 7.72
C MET A 73 -20.89 16.04 7.05
N GLU A 74 -21.01 17.26 6.52
CA GLU A 74 -19.90 18.01 5.93
C GLU A 74 -18.85 18.36 7.00
N GLU A 75 -19.27 18.84 8.17
CA GLU A 75 -18.39 19.11 9.32
C GLU A 75 -17.68 17.83 9.81
N ASP A 76 -18.40 16.72 9.92
CA ASP A 76 -17.85 15.41 10.33
C ASP A 76 -16.87 14.81 9.31
N LEU A 77 -17.04 15.11 8.02
CA LEU A 77 -16.09 14.73 6.98
C LEU A 77 -14.83 15.60 7.05
N GLU A 78 -14.96 16.91 7.23
CA GLU A 78 -13.82 17.83 7.38
C GLU A 78 -12.96 17.47 8.60
N ASP A 79 -13.60 17.15 9.74
CA ASP A 79 -12.90 16.67 10.93
C ASP A 79 -12.14 15.36 10.66
N LYS A 80 -12.76 14.41 9.95
CA LYS A 80 -12.10 13.14 9.57
C LYS A 80 -10.94 13.35 8.61
N ASP A 81 -11.07 14.23 7.63
CA ASP A 81 -10.01 14.52 6.67
C ASP A 81 -8.80 15.16 7.39
N SER A 82 -9.04 16.11 8.29
CA SER A 82 -8.00 16.69 9.15
C SER A 82 -7.29 15.63 10.02
N ASP A 83 -8.07 14.74 10.65
CA ASP A 83 -7.55 13.62 11.44
C ASP A 83 -6.68 12.67 10.58
N LEU A 84 -7.09 12.39 9.34
CA LEU A 84 -6.35 11.56 8.41
C LEU A 84 -5.03 12.22 8.01
N GLU A 85 -5.06 13.50 7.64
CA GLU A 85 -3.85 14.27 7.31
C GLU A 85 -2.85 14.26 8.48
N GLN A 86 -3.31 14.45 9.71
CA GLN A 86 -2.46 14.39 10.90
C GLN A 86 -1.82 13.00 11.08
N ARG A 87 -2.59 11.92 10.87
CA ARG A 87 -2.09 10.55 10.97
C ARG A 87 -1.08 10.23 9.87
N GLU A 88 -1.34 10.66 8.63
CA GLU A 88 -0.43 10.49 7.51
C GLU A 88 0.89 11.23 7.72
N ALA A 89 0.83 12.46 8.24
CA ALA A 89 2.00 13.23 8.63
C ALA A 89 2.81 12.49 9.71
N MET A 90 2.14 11.93 10.72
CA MET A 90 2.79 11.15 11.77
C MET A 90 3.41 9.86 11.25
N ILE A 91 2.72 9.09 10.41
CA ILE A 91 3.24 7.89 9.77
C ILE A 91 4.49 8.23 8.97
N SER A 92 4.44 9.29 8.16
CA SER A 92 5.57 9.75 7.36
C SER A 92 6.77 10.11 8.22
N ALA A 93 6.56 10.85 9.32
CA ALA A 93 7.63 11.21 10.26
C ALA A 93 8.26 9.98 10.94
N LEU A 94 7.44 8.99 11.32
CA LEU A 94 7.91 7.74 11.91
C LEU A 94 8.70 6.90 10.89
N SER A 95 8.23 6.79 9.65
CA SER A 95 8.94 6.08 8.58
C SER A 95 10.30 6.73 8.29
N VAL A 96 10.40 8.05 8.33
CA VAL A 96 11.68 8.76 8.20
C VAL A 96 12.62 8.41 9.35
N LYS A 97 12.13 8.45 10.60
CA LYS A 97 12.94 8.11 11.78
C LYS A 97 13.39 6.64 11.78
N GLU A 98 12.50 5.73 11.40
CA GLU A 98 12.81 4.31 11.27
C GLU A 98 13.92 4.07 10.24
N ARG A 99 13.85 4.72 9.07
CA ARG A 99 14.90 4.65 8.04
C ARG A 99 16.24 5.11 8.58
N TYR A 100 16.29 6.27 9.25
CA TYR A 100 17.53 6.77 9.86
C TYR A 100 18.11 5.79 10.88
N SER A 101 17.31 5.29 11.82
CA SER A 101 17.78 4.31 12.81
C SER A 101 18.20 2.97 12.18
N ASN A 102 17.50 2.52 11.14
CA ASN A 102 17.90 1.32 10.41
C ASN A 102 19.24 1.53 9.69
N ASP A 103 19.43 2.66 9.03
CA ASP A 103 20.68 2.99 8.34
C ASP A 103 21.87 2.98 9.31
N GLU A 104 21.75 3.60 10.49
CA GLU A 104 22.78 3.55 11.53
C GLU A 104 23.11 2.11 11.96
N ILE A 105 22.09 1.26 12.15
CA ILE A 105 22.27 -0.14 12.53
C ILE A 105 22.94 -0.94 11.40
N GLN A 106 22.57 -0.69 10.14
CA GLN A 106 23.18 -1.36 8.99
C GLN A 106 24.64 -0.92 8.81
N GLU A 107 24.94 0.36 8.97
CA GLU A 107 26.33 0.86 8.91
C GLU A 107 27.18 0.28 10.05
N ALA A 108 26.66 0.24 11.28
CA ALA A 108 27.34 -0.42 12.40
C ALA A 108 27.59 -1.91 12.13
N ARG A 109 26.64 -2.59 11.46
CA ARG A 109 26.80 -4.00 11.06
C ARG A 109 27.85 -4.18 9.97
N LYS A 110 27.85 -3.34 8.93
CA LYS A 110 28.85 -3.37 7.85
C LYS A 110 30.24 -3.16 8.42
N LEU A 111 30.41 -2.16 9.29
CA LEU A 111 31.67 -1.89 9.97
C LEU A 111 32.11 -3.10 10.80
N LEU A 112 31.20 -3.69 11.58
CA LEU A 112 31.55 -4.86 12.38
C LEU A 112 31.98 -6.06 11.53
N ILE A 113 31.35 -6.27 10.37
CA ILE A 113 31.72 -7.31 9.41
C ILE A 113 33.09 -7.02 8.80
N SER A 114 33.40 -5.77 8.45
CA SER A 114 34.73 -5.43 7.90
C SER A 114 35.83 -5.65 8.92
N GLU A 115 35.64 -5.18 10.16
CA GLU A 115 36.65 -5.31 11.22
C GLU A 115 36.85 -6.78 11.65
N LEU A 116 35.78 -7.58 11.76
CA LEU A 116 35.89 -8.98 12.18
C LEU A 116 36.48 -9.89 11.09
N ARG A 117 36.45 -9.46 9.82
CA ARG A 117 36.97 -10.27 8.70
C ARG A 117 38.42 -10.67 8.93
N ASP A 118 39.24 -9.74 9.42
CA ASP A 118 40.69 -9.94 9.57
C ASP A 118 41.08 -10.41 10.99
N LEU A 119 40.14 -10.32 11.94
CA LEU A 119 40.39 -10.61 13.36
C LEU A 119 39.93 -12.00 13.80
N THR A 120 39.11 -12.69 13.01
CA THR A 120 38.52 -13.98 13.38
C THR A 120 39.15 -15.12 12.60
N ASP A 121 39.56 -16.16 13.33
CA ASP A 121 40.03 -17.44 12.78
C ASP A 121 38.88 -18.46 12.71
N ASP A 122 39.08 -19.57 12.00
CA ASP A 122 38.08 -20.61 11.80
C ASP A 122 37.56 -21.25 13.09
N GLY A 123 38.35 -21.23 14.16
CA GLY A 123 37.97 -21.68 15.50
C GLY A 123 37.12 -20.69 16.30
N SER A 124 36.86 -19.48 15.78
CA SER A 124 36.13 -18.44 16.50
C SER A 124 34.63 -18.77 16.62
N LYS A 125 34.05 -18.50 17.80
CA LYS A 125 32.62 -18.72 18.03
C LYS A 125 31.76 -17.83 17.16
N ILE A 126 32.16 -16.56 17.02
CA ILE A 126 31.58 -15.61 16.07
C ILE A 126 32.63 -15.31 15.02
N LYS A 127 32.27 -15.50 13.74
CA LYS A 127 33.14 -15.21 12.60
C LYS A 127 32.40 -14.53 11.46
N VAL A 128 33.12 -14.06 10.46
CA VAL A 128 32.53 -13.59 9.20
C VAL A 128 32.44 -14.76 8.24
N LYS A 129 31.23 -15.09 7.77
CA LYS A 129 31.00 -16.11 6.75
C LYS A 129 30.61 -15.43 5.43
N ARG A 130 31.08 -15.98 4.31
CA ARG A 130 30.61 -15.61 2.98
C ARG A 130 29.43 -16.53 2.64
N MET A 131 28.22 -15.99 2.71
CA MET A 131 26.98 -16.72 2.45
C MET A 131 26.84 -16.92 0.95
N GLY A 132 26.61 -18.17 0.54
CA GLY A 132 26.51 -18.56 -0.86
C GLY A 132 27.85 -18.90 -1.52
N ASP A 133 28.96 -18.86 -0.77
CA ASP A 133 30.23 -19.42 -1.23
C ASP A 133 30.14 -20.95 -1.24
N LEU A 134 30.66 -21.56 -2.29
CA LEU A 134 30.76 -23.00 -2.39
C LEU A 134 31.89 -23.53 -1.50
N ASP A 135 31.58 -24.49 -0.63
CA ASP A 135 32.60 -25.15 0.17
C ASP A 135 33.49 -26.05 -0.71
N VAL A 136 34.79 -25.81 -0.67
CA VAL A 136 35.79 -26.53 -1.48
C VAL A 136 36.17 -27.88 -0.88
N GLU A 137 36.00 -28.08 0.44
CA GLU A 137 36.46 -29.30 1.11
C GLU A 137 35.81 -30.58 0.56
N PRO A 138 34.48 -30.63 0.30
CA PRO A 138 33.82 -31.80 -0.27
C PRO A 138 34.36 -32.16 -1.66
N PHE A 139 34.70 -31.17 -2.49
CA PHE A 139 35.25 -31.36 -3.84
C PHE A 139 36.66 -31.94 -3.77
N VAL A 140 37.50 -31.41 -2.88
CA VAL A 140 38.86 -31.92 -2.65
C VAL A 140 38.81 -33.36 -2.14
N LYS A 141 37.90 -33.65 -1.21
CA LYS A 141 37.73 -35.00 -0.64
C LYS A 141 37.22 -36.00 -1.67
N ALA A 142 36.24 -35.62 -2.49
CA ALA A 142 35.71 -36.46 -3.56
C ALA A 142 36.77 -36.76 -4.64
N SER A 143 37.53 -35.74 -5.08
CA SER A 143 38.62 -35.93 -6.04
C SER A 143 39.73 -36.84 -5.52
N LYS A 144 40.14 -36.69 -4.24
CA LYS A 144 41.11 -37.59 -3.61
C LYS A 144 40.66 -39.05 -3.60
N ARG A 145 39.36 -39.32 -3.41
CA ARG A 145 38.78 -40.68 -3.45
C ARG A 145 38.81 -41.28 -4.85
N ARG A 146 38.63 -40.46 -5.89
CA ARG A 146 38.59 -40.90 -7.29
C ARG A 146 39.95 -40.90 -7.99
N LEU A 147 40.99 -40.31 -7.37
CA LEU A 147 42.33 -40.11 -7.94
C LEU A 147 42.32 -39.30 -9.25
N THR A 148 41.27 -38.51 -9.51
CA THR A 148 41.07 -37.83 -10.81
C THR A 148 41.79 -36.50 -10.92
N GLY A 149 42.17 -35.83 -9.83
CA GLY A 149 42.84 -34.52 -9.88
C GLY A 149 41.97 -33.36 -10.42
N GLU A 150 40.74 -33.66 -10.85
CA GLU A 150 39.77 -32.75 -11.48
C GLU A 150 39.00 -31.85 -10.48
N ASN A 151 39.40 -31.77 -9.20
CA ASN A 151 38.64 -31.01 -8.20
C ASN A 151 38.51 -29.53 -8.53
N ILE A 152 39.54 -28.92 -9.11
CA ILE A 152 39.55 -27.47 -9.38
C ILE A 152 38.56 -27.16 -10.50
N GLU A 153 38.60 -27.93 -11.59
CA GLU A 153 37.70 -27.74 -12.73
C GLU A 153 36.23 -27.95 -12.34
N LEU A 154 35.96 -28.99 -11.56
CA LEU A 154 34.61 -29.25 -11.04
C LEU A 154 34.12 -28.12 -10.14
N TYR A 155 34.95 -27.68 -9.19
CA TYR A 155 34.63 -26.59 -8.27
C TYR A 155 34.28 -25.31 -9.04
N THR A 156 35.12 -24.89 -9.97
CA THR A 156 34.91 -23.68 -10.78
C THR A 156 33.64 -23.78 -11.62
N LYS A 157 33.37 -24.94 -12.24
CA LYS A 157 32.13 -25.18 -12.99
C LYS A 157 30.88 -25.00 -12.13
N TRP A 158 30.90 -25.49 -10.90
CA TRP A 158 29.77 -25.35 -9.98
C TRP A 158 29.62 -23.93 -9.43
N GLU A 159 30.74 -23.25 -9.17
CA GLU A 159 30.73 -21.83 -8.83
C GLU A 159 30.08 -20.98 -9.95
N GLU A 160 30.37 -21.27 -11.21
CA GLU A 160 29.74 -20.60 -12.37
C GLU A 160 28.24 -20.92 -12.46
N ASN A 161 27.85 -22.19 -12.29
CA ASN A 161 26.44 -22.58 -12.28
C ASN A 161 25.66 -21.83 -11.18
N LEU A 162 26.20 -21.73 -9.96
CA LEU A 162 25.54 -21.02 -8.85
C LEU A 162 25.28 -19.54 -9.15
N ARG A 163 26.12 -18.92 -10.00
CA ARG A 163 25.99 -17.52 -10.41
C ARG A 163 25.08 -17.33 -11.62
N ASP A 164 24.70 -18.40 -12.33
CA ASP A 164 23.84 -18.32 -13.50
C ASP A 164 22.41 -17.94 -13.09
N PRO A 165 21.89 -16.76 -13.52
CA PRO A 165 20.53 -16.34 -13.20
C PRO A 165 19.46 -17.23 -13.84
N HIS A 166 19.78 -17.95 -14.92
CA HIS A 166 18.83 -18.80 -15.64
C HIS A 166 18.65 -20.17 -15.00
N TRP A 167 19.57 -20.59 -14.13
CA TRP A 167 19.43 -21.82 -13.38
C TRP A 167 18.86 -21.52 -11.99
N GLN A 168 17.58 -21.86 -11.80
CA GLN A 168 16.84 -21.64 -10.57
C GLN A 168 16.22 -22.96 -10.10
N PRO A 169 17.02 -23.88 -9.52
CA PRO A 169 16.58 -25.20 -9.10
C PRO A 169 15.80 -25.12 -7.78
N PHE A 170 14.68 -24.41 -7.77
CA PHE A 170 13.88 -24.17 -6.57
C PHE A 170 12.42 -24.57 -6.80
N LYS A 171 11.77 -25.04 -5.74
CA LYS A 171 10.35 -25.34 -5.70
C LYS A 171 9.71 -24.79 -4.44
N TRP A 172 8.42 -24.48 -4.54
CA TRP A 172 7.61 -24.06 -3.41
C TRP A 172 7.11 -25.29 -2.65
N VAL A 173 7.35 -25.30 -1.34
CA VAL A 173 6.84 -26.33 -0.44
C VAL A 173 6.01 -25.67 0.65
N GLU A 174 4.80 -26.18 0.83
CA GLU A 174 3.92 -25.79 1.94
C GLU A 174 4.35 -26.53 3.21
N THR A 175 4.80 -25.76 4.20
CA THR A 175 5.11 -26.28 5.54
C THR A 175 4.16 -25.61 6.54
N GLY A 176 3.02 -26.25 6.79
CA GLY A 176 1.95 -25.68 7.63
C GLY A 176 1.31 -24.46 6.96
N ASN A 177 1.29 -23.32 7.67
CA ASN A 177 0.76 -22.04 7.14
C ASN A 177 1.81 -21.19 6.39
N ARG A 178 2.98 -21.74 6.04
CA ARG A 178 4.05 -21.00 5.36
C ARG A 178 4.42 -21.70 4.06
N VAL A 179 4.46 -20.95 2.97
CA VAL A 179 5.03 -21.39 1.70
C VAL A 179 6.51 -20.99 1.72
N LYS A 180 7.42 -21.96 1.61
CA LYS A 180 8.87 -21.71 1.57
C LYS A 180 9.43 -22.22 0.25
N GLU A 181 10.29 -21.43 -0.36
CA GLU A 181 11.10 -21.85 -1.49
C GLU A 181 12.29 -22.68 -1.00
N VAL A 182 12.40 -23.90 -1.51
CA VAL A 182 13.47 -24.86 -1.16
C VAL A 182 14.11 -25.39 -2.43
N VAL A 183 15.34 -25.88 -2.33
CA VAL A 183 16.04 -26.46 -3.48
C VAL A 183 15.29 -27.68 -3.99
N ASP A 184 15.08 -27.75 -5.30
CA ASP A 184 14.48 -28.91 -5.93
C ASP A 184 15.51 -30.03 -6.10
N GLU A 185 15.43 -31.05 -5.23
CA GLU A 185 16.30 -32.22 -5.32
C GLU A 185 16.12 -33.02 -6.61
N GLU A 186 15.01 -32.81 -7.33
CA GLU A 186 14.73 -33.49 -8.59
C GLU A 186 15.35 -32.80 -9.81
N ASP A 187 16.02 -31.64 -9.63
CA ASP A 187 16.70 -30.92 -10.70
C ASP A 187 17.77 -31.81 -11.38
N GLU A 188 17.75 -31.81 -12.70
CA GLU A 188 18.61 -32.67 -13.53
C GLU A 188 20.11 -32.42 -13.27
N LYS A 189 20.55 -31.16 -13.06
CA LYS A 189 21.96 -30.90 -12.77
C LYS A 189 22.33 -31.43 -11.38
N LEU A 190 21.48 -31.25 -10.38
CA LEU A 190 21.72 -31.75 -9.02
C LEU A 190 21.70 -33.29 -8.94
N LYS A 191 20.81 -33.95 -9.69
CA LYS A 191 20.79 -35.42 -9.81
C LYS A 191 22.09 -35.95 -10.40
N ASN A 192 22.51 -35.41 -11.54
CA ASN A 192 23.77 -35.79 -12.19
C ASN A 192 24.97 -35.56 -11.26
N LEU A 193 25.01 -34.44 -10.53
CA LEU A 193 26.05 -34.18 -9.53
C LEU A 193 26.11 -35.25 -8.46
N ARG A 194 24.95 -35.68 -7.96
CA ARG A 194 24.83 -36.68 -6.90
C ARG A 194 25.31 -38.04 -7.38
N GLU A 195 24.96 -38.43 -8.60
CA GLU A 195 25.38 -39.68 -9.20
C GLU A 195 26.88 -39.71 -9.48
N GLU A 196 27.45 -38.62 -9.99
CA GLU A 196 28.87 -38.57 -10.36
C GLU A 196 29.82 -38.35 -9.17
N TRP A 197 29.47 -37.44 -8.25
CA TRP A 197 30.38 -36.94 -7.20
C TRP A 197 29.91 -37.23 -5.77
N GLY A 198 28.70 -37.77 -5.63
CA GLY A 198 28.14 -38.20 -4.36
C GLY A 198 27.42 -37.10 -3.58
N GLU A 199 26.90 -37.52 -2.43
CA GLU A 199 26.03 -36.70 -1.59
C GLU A 199 26.76 -35.53 -0.91
N GLU A 200 28.03 -35.70 -0.51
CA GLU A 200 28.80 -34.64 0.16
C GLU A 200 28.97 -33.40 -0.72
N VAL A 201 29.33 -33.59 -2.01
CA VAL A 201 29.49 -32.51 -2.99
C VAL A 201 28.14 -31.87 -3.32
N THR A 202 27.10 -32.69 -3.48
CA THR A 202 25.74 -32.21 -3.75
C THR A 202 25.20 -31.37 -2.59
N ASN A 203 25.43 -31.78 -1.35
CA ASN A 203 25.00 -31.03 -0.17
C ASN A 203 25.73 -29.68 -0.05
N ALA A 204 27.00 -29.61 -0.45
CA ALA A 204 27.73 -28.34 -0.49
C ALA A 204 27.08 -27.35 -1.47
N VAL A 205 26.73 -27.82 -2.68
CA VAL A 205 26.03 -27.01 -3.69
C VAL A 205 24.63 -26.61 -3.22
N LYS A 206 23.86 -27.53 -2.63
CA LYS A 206 22.54 -27.23 -2.06
C LYS A 206 22.63 -26.16 -0.97
N THR A 207 23.58 -26.29 -0.05
CA THR A 207 23.80 -25.30 1.02
C THR A 207 24.11 -23.93 0.43
N ALA A 208 25.00 -23.85 -0.56
CA ALA A 208 25.31 -22.60 -1.24
C ALA A 208 24.08 -21.99 -1.93
N LEU A 209 23.26 -22.80 -2.62
CA LEU A 209 22.01 -22.36 -3.24
C LEU A 209 21.02 -21.78 -2.23
N GLU A 210 20.81 -22.48 -1.11
CA GLU A 210 19.92 -22.02 -0.04
C GLU A 210 20.40 -20.70 0.57
N GLU A 211 21.70 -20.57 0.82
CA GLU A 211 22.29 -19.34 1.34
C GLU A 211 22.19 -18.18 0.35
N VAL A 212 22.42 -18.40 -0.94
CA VAL A 212 22.20 -17.36 -1.97
C VAL A 212 20.74 -16.93 -1.99
N ASN A 213 19.80 -17.87 -1.90
CA ASN A 213 18.37 -17.54 -1.93
C ASN A 213 17.91 -16.78 -0.67
N GLU A 214 18.47 -17.10 0.50
CA GLU A 214 18.14 -16.42 1.75
C GLU A 214 18.73 -15.01 1.82
N PHE A 215 19.97 -14.81 1.37
CA PHE A 215 20.70 -13.55 1.57
C PHE A 215 20.67 -12.61 0.36
N ASN A 216 20.58 -13.14 -0.86
CA ASN A 216 20.63 -12.35 -2.09
C ASN A 216 19.90 -13.04 -3.26
N PRO A 217 18.58 -13.27 -3.14
CA PRO A 217 17.83 -14.06 -4.13
C PRO A 217 17.90 -13.46 -5.54
N SER A 218 17.83 -12.12 -5.64
CA SER A 218 17.88 -11.42 -6.92
C SER A 218 19.29 -11.26 -7.47
N GLY A 219 20.27 -10.97 -6.60
CA GLY A 219 21.62 -10.67 -7.03
C GLY A 219 22.46 -11.91 -7.31
N ARG A 220 22.22 -13.05 -6.67
CA ARG A 220 23.04 -14.27 -6.83
C ARG A 220 24.54 -14.10 -6.49
N HIS A 221 24.92 -13.03 -5.80
CA HIS A 221 26.30 -12.80 -5.34
C HIS A 221 26.44 -13.14 -3.86
N THR A 222 27.63 -13.56 -3.49
CA THR A 222 28.03 -13.91 -2.13
C THR A 222 27.91 -12.71 -1.20
N VAL A 223 27.29 -12.89 -0.03
CA VAL A 223 27.10 -11.82 0.96
C VAL A 223 27.84 -12.14 2.23
N LEU A 224 28.53 -11.16 2.79
CA LEU A 224 29.20 -11.33 4.08
C LEU A 224 28.21 -11.20 5.21
N ALA A 225 28.21 -12.18 6.10
CA ALA A 225 27.35 -12.21 7.26
C ALA A 225 28.14 -12.53 8.53
N LEU A 226 27.70 -11.96 9.65
CA LEU A 226 28.13 -12.41 10.96
C LEU A 226 27.56 -13.80 11.20
N TRP A 227 28.40 -14.75 11.59
CA TRP A 227 28.03 -16.15 11.73
C TRP A 227 28.37 -16.66 13.12
N ASN A 228 27.42 -17.37 13.74
CA ASN A 228 27.62 -18.08 14.98
C ASN A 228 27.92 -19.54 14.65
N SER A 229 29.21 -19.90 14.66
CA SER A 229 29.68 -21.25 14.32
C SER A 229 29.15 -22.33 15.26
N VAL A 230 28.82 -21.95 16.51
CA VAL A 230 28.30 -22.89 17.52
C VAL A 230 26.81 -23.18 17.30
N GLN A 231 26.04 -22.19 16.85
CA GLN A 231 24.60 -22.36 16.63
C GLN A 231 24.23 -22.64 15.17
N GLY A 232 25.17 -22.53 14.23
CA GLY A 232 24.91 -22.77 12.82
C GLY A 232 23.93 -21.77 12.20
N ARG A 233 23.95 -20.51 12.65
CA ARG A 233 23.07 -19.44 12.13
C ARG A 233 23.77 -18.09 12.09
N THR A 234 23.14 -17.12 11.42
CA THR A 234 23.55 -15.71 11.46
C THR A 234 23.62 -15.23 12.91
N ALA A 235 24.75 -14.63 13.27
CA ALA A 235 24.95 -14.01 14.57
C ALA A 235 24.30 -12.63 14.63
N THR A 236 23.74 -12.31 15.78
CA THR A 236 23.21 -10.97 16.06
C THR A 236 24.35 -9.98 16.36
N LEU A 237 24.11 -8.69 16.17
CA LEU A 237 25.06 -7.62 16.57
C LEU A 237 25.43 -7.73 18.04
N ARG A 238 24.45 -8.05 18.91
CA ARG A 238 24.67 -8.26 20.34
C ARG A 238 25.66 -9.39 20.62
N GLU A 239 25.51 -10.54 19.94
CA GLU A 239 26.42 -11.67 20.08
C GLU A 239 27.84 -11.30 19.63
N ALA A 240 27.97 -10.60 18.51
CA ALA A 240 29.27 -10.18 17.99
C ALA A 240 29.98 -9.16 18.92
N ILE A 241 29.26 -8.16 19.44
CA ILE A 241 29.80 -7.21 20.42
C ILE A 241 30.23 -7.92 21.71
N ALA A 242 29.41 -8.85 22.20
CA ALA A 242 29.74 -9.63 23.38
C ALA A 242 31.00 -10.49 23.18
N HIS A 243 31.14 -11.11 22.00
CA HIS A 243 32.32 -11.88 21.61
C HIS A 243 33.59 -11.02 21.61
N MET A 244 33.58 -9.89 20.90
CA MET A 244 34.72 -8.97 20.88
C MET A 244 35.11 -8.46 22.28
N THR A 245 34.12 -8.12 23.10
CA THR A 245 34.36 -7.66 24.48
C THR A 245 35.05 -8.74 25.31
N CYS A 246 34.68 -10.01 25.10
CA CYS A 246 35.32 -11.15 25.76
C CYS A 246 36.77 -11.34 25.29
N GLU A 247 37.01 -11.28 23.98
CA GLU A 247 38.34 -11.38 23.39
C GLU A 247 39.28 -10.28 23.90
N ILE A 248 38.83 -9.02 23.90
CA ILE A 248 39.61 -7.88 24.41
C ILE A 248 39.97 -8.08 25.89
N LYS A 249 39.03 -8.52 26.73
CA LYS A 249 39.29 -8.80 28.16
C LYS A 249 40.33 -9.91 28.33
N THR A 250 40.25 -10.95 27.50
CA THR A 250 41.18 -12.09 27.53
C THR A 250 42.58 -11.66 27.12
N LEU A 251 42.72 -10.87 26.06
CA LEU A 251 44.00 -10.32 25.61
C LEU A 251 44.64 -9.43 26.67
N LYS A 252 43.87 -8.52 27.31
CA LYS A 252 44.35 -7.67 28.40
C LYS A 252 44.88 -8.45 29.61
N ARG A 253 44.23 -9.56 29.97
CA ARG A 253 44.71 -10.43 31.06
C ARG A 253 46.04 -11.10 30.69
N LYS A 254 46.16 -11.60 29.45
CA LYS A 254 47.38 -12.23 28.94
C LYS A 254 48.55 -11.25 28.89
N THR A 255 48.35 -10.02 28.42
CA THR A 255 49.41 -9.00 28.41
C THR A 255 49.84 -8.64 29.82
N ASN A 256 48.91 -8.40 30.74
CA ASN A 256 49.25 -8.07 32.13
C ASN A 256 50.02 -9.21 32.83
N LEU A 257 49.70 -10.47 32.54
CA LEU A 257 50.46 -11.62 33.05
C LEU A 257 51.88 -11.69 32.49
N LYS A 258 52.09 -11.30 31.23
CA LYS A 258 53.43 -11.25 30.62
C LYS A 258 54.31 -10.14 31.21
N HIS A 259 53.73 -8.99 31.55
CA HIS A 259 54.48 -7.87 32.15
C HIS A 259 54.82 -8.09 33.64
N ARG A 260 54.20 -9.08 34.30
CA ARG A 260 54.46 -9.42 35.71
C ARG A 260 55.46 -10.57 35.89
N LYS A 261 55.92 -11.18 34.79
CA LYS A 261 56.96 -12.22 34.77
C LYS A 261 58.26 -11.61 34.29
#